data_AF-A0A0D1CT64-F1
#
_entry.id   AF-A0A0D1CT64-F1
#
_cell.length_a   1.000
_cell.length_b   1.000
_cell.length_c   1.000
_cell.angle_alpha   90.00
_cell.angle_beta   90.00
_cell.angle_gamma   90.00
#
_symmetry.space_group_name_H-M   'P 1'
#
loop_
_entity.id
_entity.type
_entity.pdbx_description
1 polymer ?
#
loop_
_entity_poly.entity_id
_entity_poly.type
_entity_poly.pdbx_seq_one_letter_code
_entity_poly.pdbx_strand_id
1 'polypeptide(L)'
;MRLIAIGSSFAAGPGIPPQVNKDAGRSSNNYANYFARRLKLDACNPSEFLDLSVSAATLLNVISELQTAGKTTFPPQLDSLPPLAPGDDGSDVIITITAGGNDLFYIGSMFAYTLKHTLWGKVVSYFLMRKQEKEVFDHPTIATPQQVSERFTVLLDRIEEKYPKVTVYLVEYFAIMGPDTKPGKDVVWDQEQVQKYMQTAWLLQELYAKAANGRRHVHVVPLAEESKLKHAVGSNDPWVSDGSMFNFFSHAAYHPNQKGMQAAADILFDFHTKLHSTKELS
;
A
#
# COMPACT_ATOMS: atom_id res chain seq x y z
N MET A 1 -15.19 -8.14 16.60
CA MET A 1 -13.93 -7.84 15.89
C MET A 1 -14.30 -7.40 14.49
N ARG A 2 -13.78 -6.26 14.06
CA ARG A 2 -14.09 -5.64 12.78
C ARG A 2 -12.78 -5.24 12.13
N LEU A 3 -12.51 -5.74 10.93
CA LEU A 3 -11.32 -5.41 10.17
C LEU A 3 -11.67 -4.41 9.07
N ILE A 4 -10.98 -3.27 9.05
CA ILE A 4 -11.12 -2.27 8.01
C ILE A 4 -9.76 -2.09 7.33
N ALA A 5 -9.72 -2.24 6.00
CA ALA A 5 -8.51 -1.99 5.22
C ALA A 5 -8.63 -0.66 4.49
N ILE A 6 -7.68 0.24 4.72
CA ILE A 6 -7.55 1.51 4.01
C ILE A 6 -6.16 1.60 3.36
N GLY A 7 -6.04 2.46 2.36
CA GLY A 7 -4.77 2.76 1.71
C GLY A 7 -4.86 2.69 0.19
N SER A 8 -3.73 2.38 -0.42
CA SER A 8 -3.54 2.45 -1.86
C SER A 8 -3.37 1.09 -2.54
N SER A 9 -2.69 1.05 -3.68
CA SER A 9 -2.56 -0.14 -4.52
C SER A 9 -1.86 -1.31 -3.84
N PHE A 10 -0.93 -1.06 -2.91
CA PHE A 10 -0.28 -2.12 -2.13
C PHE A 10 -1.22 -2.76 -1.11
N ALA A 11 -2.28 -2.05 -0.70
CA ALA A 11 -3.39 -2.63 0.04
C ALA A 11 -4.44 -3.26 -0.90
N ALA A 12 -4.72 -2.64 -2.04
CA ALA A 12 -5.78 -3.09 -2.95
C ALA A 12 -5.43 -4.37 -3.73
N GLY A 13 -4.16 -4.57 -4.10
CA GLY A 13 -3.70 -5.72 -4.87
C GLY A 13 -4.14 -5.72 -6.34
N PRO A 14 -3.86 -4.66 -7.12
CA PRO A 14 -4.27 -4.58 -8.51
C PRO A 14 -3.63 -5.69 -9.36
N GLY A 15 -4.38 -6.16 -10.35
CA GLY A 15 -3.97 -7.23 -11.26
C GLY A 15 -3.94 -8.64 -10.65
N ILE A 16 -4.17 -8.80 -9.35
CA ILE A 16 -4.34 -10.12 -8.72
C ILE A 16 -5.81 -10.56 -8.88
N PRO A 17 -6.10 -11.69 -9.53
CA PRO A 17 -7.48 -12.17 -9.68
C PRO A 17 -7.99 -12.87 -8.39
N PRO A 18 -9.30 -12.87 -8.14
CA PRO A 18 -10.31 -12.06 -8.82
C PRO A 18 -10.37 -10.62 -8.29
N GLN A 19 -10.47 -9.67 -9.22
CA GLN A 19 -10.66 -8.24 -8.96
C GLN A 19 -12.13 -7.97 -8.63
N VAL A 20 -12.43 -7.74 -7.35
CA VAL A 20 -13.80 -7.51 -6.84
C VAL A 20 -14.27 -6.08 -7.05
N ASN A 21 -13.35 -5.12 -7.15
CA ASN A 21 -13.65 -3.78 -7.65
C ASN A 21 -12.51 -3.31 -8.57
N LYS A 22 -12.77 -3.35 -9.88
CA LYS A 22 -11.79 -3.02 -10.92
C LYS A 22 -11.35 -1.56 -10.88
N ASP A 23 -12.27 -0.64 -10.62
CA ASP A 23 -11.98 0.80 -10.59
C ASP A 23 -11.05 1.16 -9.41
N ALA A 24 -11.22 0.48 -8.27
CA ALA A 24 -10.32 0.60 -7.13
C ALA A 24 -9.03 -0.24 -7.26
N GLY A 25 -8.97 -1.17 -8.22
CA GLY A 25 -7.93 -2.20 -8.30
C GLY A 25 -7.94 -3.17 -7.10
N ARG A 26 -9.11 -3.36 -6.46
CA ARG A 26 -9.27 -4.22 -5.29
C ARG A 26 -9.42 -5.69 -5.68
N SER A 27 -8.53 -6.52 -5.13
CA SER A 27 -8.55 -7.97 -5.25
C SER A 27 -9.12 -8.63 -3.99
N SER A 28 -9.89 -9.70 -4.15
CA SER A 28 -10.24 -10.60 -3.03
C SER A 28 -9.06 -11.45 -2.54
N ASN A 29 -7.90 -11.32 -3.19
CA ASN A 29 -6.63 -11.93 -2.85
C ASN A 29 -5.56 -10.87 -2.51
N ASN A 30 -5.98 -9.70 -2.00
CA ASN A 30 -5.06 -8.79 -1.32
C ASN A 30 -4.78 -9.25 0.13
N TYR A 31 -3.79 -8.63 0.79
CA TYR A 31 -3.36 -9.08 2.12
C TYR A 31 -4.49 -8.95 3.16
N ALA A 32 -5.34 -7.92 3.06
CA ALA A 32 -6.42 -7.70 4.01
C ALA A 32 -7.47 -8.81 3.94
N ASN A 33 -7.83 -9.26 2.74
CA ASN A 33 -8.72 -10.40 2.55
C ASN A 33 -8.11 -11.71 3.09
N TYR A 34 -6.81 -11.95 2.87
CA TYR A 34 -6.13 -13.11 3.47
C TYR A 34 -6.11 -13.04 4.99
N PHE A 35 -5.84 -11.87 5.55
CA PHE A 35 -5.83 -11.64 6.99
C PHE A 35 -7.23 -11.82 7.62
N ALA A 36 -8.29 -11.29 6.98
CA ALA A 36 -9.67 -11.51 7.40
C ALA A 36 -10.00 -13.00 7.51
N ARG A 37 -9.63 -13.80 6.50
CA ARG A 37 -9.81 -15.26 6.50
C ARG A 37 -9.04 -15.95 7.63
N ARG A 38 -7.81 -15.50 7.92
CA ARG A 38 -7.01 -16.03 9.05
C ARG A 38 -7.66 -15.73 10.40
N LEU A 39 -8.28 -14.55 10.52
CA LEU A 39 -9.07 -14.15 11.70
C LEU A 39 -10.47 -14.80 11.75
N LYS A 40 -10.84 -15.62 10.75
CA LYS A 40 -12.16 -16.24 10.59
C LYS A 40 -13.31 -15.22 10.48
N LEU A 41 -13.02 -14.03 9.95
CA LEU A 41 -14.03 -13.03 9.62
C LEU A 41 -14.66 -13.35 8.26
N ASP A 42 -15.96 -13.11 8.13
CA ASP A 42 -16.65 -13.25 6.84
C ASP A 42 -16.32 -12.07 5.92
N ALA A 43 -15.56 -12.34 4.86
CA ALA A 43 -15.17 -11.34 3.87
C ALA A 43 -16.34 -10.77 3.05
N CYS A 44 -17.50 -11.43 3.09
CA CYS A 44 -18.73 -10.95 2.46
C CYS A 44 -19.62 -10.14 3.42
N ASN A 45 -19.29 -10.10 4.72
CA ASN A 45 -20.02 -9.35 5.72
C ASN A 45 -19.33 -7.99 6.00
N PRO A 46 -19.86 -6.86 5.52
CA PRO A 46 -19.24 -5.55 5.71
C PRO A 46 -19.24 -5.07 7.17
N SER A 47 -20.00 -5.72 8.07
CA SER A 47 -19.92 -5.46 9.50
C SER A 47 -18.71 -6.11 10.16
N GLU A 48 -18.11 -7.14 9.55
CA GLU A 48 -16.92 -7.83 10.02
C GLU A 48 -15.65 -7.43 9.24
N PHE A 49 -15.76 -7.29 7.92
CA PHE A 49 -14.64 -6.91 7.05
C PHE A 49 -15.06 -5.86 6.01
N LEU A 50 -14.37 -4.72 6.00
CA LEU A 50 -14.58 -3.64 5.06
C LEU A 50 -13.27 -3.21 4.40
N ASP A 51 -13.12 -3.50 3.11
CA ASP A 51 -11.97 -3.05 2.32
C ASP A 51 -12.30 -1.76 1.55
N LEU A 52 -11.71 -0.65 1.97
CA LEU A 52 -11.86 0.70 1.40
C LEU A 52 -10.64 1.12 0.57
N SER A 53 -9.66 0.23 0.35
CA SER A 53 -8.45 0.57 -0.39
C SER A 53 -8.76 0.96 -1.84
N VAL A 54 -8.04 1.96 -2.35
CA VAL A 54 -8.18 2.45 -3.72
C VAL A 54 -6.81 2.69 -4.31
N SER A 55 -6.48 1.98 -5.39
CA SER A 55 -5.22 2.13 -6.11
C SER A 55 -4.95 3.60 -6.46
N ALA A 56 -3.68 4.01 -6.39
CA ALA A 56 -3.23 5.40 -6.56
C ALA A 56 -3.68 6.42 -5.48
N ALA A 57 -4.40 6.01 -4.43
CA ALA A 57 -4.73 6.92 -3.32
C ALA A 57 -3.48 7.56 -2.71
N THR A 58 -3.48 8.89 -2.58
CA THR A 58 -2.57 9.65 -1.71
C THR A 58 -3.14 9.71 -0.29
N LEU A 59 -2.36 10.16 0.69
CA LEU A 59 -2.89 10.40 2.04
C LEU A 59 -4.04 11.43 2.03
N LEU A 60 -4.04 12.41 1.13
CA LEU A 60 -5.18 13.33 1.00
C LEU A 60 -6.45 12.61 0.55
N ASN A 61 -6.35 11.62 -0.36
CA ASN A 61 -7.49 10.80 -0.75
C ASN A 61 -7.98 9.89 0.39
N VAL A 62 -7.10 9.52 1.31
CA VAL A 62 -7.51 8.78 2.52
C VAL A 62 -8.24 9.71 3.48
N ILE A 63 -7.76 10.95 3.65
CA ILE A 63 -8.16 11.85 4.75
C ILE A 63 -9.33 12.78 4.40
N SER A 64 -9.33 13.39 3.21
CA SER A 64 -10.18 14.56 2.93
C SER A 64 -10.59 14.81 1.49
N GLU A 65 -9.92 14.20 0.50
CA GLU A 65 -10.20 14.46 -0.92
C GLU A 65 -10.90 13.28 -1.59
N LEU A 66 -11.86 13.59 -2.47
CA LEU A 66 -12.43 12.61 -3.39
C LEU A 66 -11.33 12.02 -4.27
N GLN A 67 -11.45 10.75 -4.62
CA GLN A 67 -10.55 10.10 -5.58
C GLN A 67 -11.34 9.58 -6.77
N THR A 68 -11.00 10.04 -7.98
CA THR A 68 -11.55 9.44 -9.20
C THR A 68 -10.60 8.36 -9.71
N ALA A 69 -11.08 7.12 -9.80
CA ALA A 69 -10.34 5.99 -10.33
C ALA A 69 -11.24 5.14 -11.25
N GLY A 70 -10.76 4.85 -12.46
CA GLY A 70 -11.59 4.24 -13.49
C GLY A 70 -12.80 5.12 -13.83
N LYS A 71 -14.01 4.59 -13.64
CA LYS A 71 -15.28 5.30 -13.85
C LYS A 71 -15.96 5.72 -12.55
N THR A 72 -15.30 5.51 -11.41
CA THR A 72 -15.87 5.72 -10.09
C THR A 72 -15.17 6.86 -9.37
N THR A 73 -15.94 7.71 -8.70
CA THR A 73 -15.43 8.68 -7.73
C THR A 73 -15.68 8.14 -6.31
N PHE A 74 -14.61 7.82 -5.61
CA PHE A 74 -14.62 7.35 -4.23
C PHE A 74 -14.57 8.55 -3.27
N PRO A 75 -15.32 8.53 -2.16
CA PRO A 75 -15.16 9.51 -1.09
C PRO A 75 -13.80 9.33 -0.39
N PRO A 76 -13.39 10.30 0.46
CA PRO A 76 -12.29 10.07 1.38
C PRO A 76 -12.51 8.78 2.16
N GLN A 77 -11.47 7.96 2.31
CA GLN A 77 -11.63 6.65 2.93
C GLN A 77 -12.06 6.77 4.40
N LEU A 78 -11.61 7.81 5.11
CA LEU A 78 -12.06 8.09 6.50
C LEU A 78 -13.56 8.39 6.61
N ASP A 79 -14.16 9.00 5.59
CA ASP A 79 -15.60 9.30 5.59
C ASP A 79 -16.45 8.04 5.49
N SER A 80 -15.87 6.96 4.95
CA SER A 80 -16.54 5.66 4.80
C SER A 80 -16.39 4.74 6.02
N LEU A 81 -15.70 5.19 7.06
CA LEU A 81 -15.55 4.43 8.30
C LEU A 81 -16.90 4.36 9.05
N PRO A 82 -17.36 3.18 9.51
CA PRO A 82 -18.64 3.03 10.20
C PRO A 82 -18.64 3.76 11.56
N PRO A 83 -19.75 4.35 12.01
CA PRO A 83 -19.84 4.92 13.36
C PRO A 83 -19.75 3.82 14.42
N LEU A 84 -19.30 4.18 15.63
CA LEU A 84 -19.41 3.32 16.81
C LEU A 84 -20.84 3.34 17.36
N ALA A 85 -21.29 2.18 17.89
CA ALA A 85 -22.53 2.13 18.64
C ALA A 85 -22.35 2.87 20.00
N PRO A 86 -23.43 3.38 20.62
CA PRO A 86 -23.33 3.98 21.95
C PRO A 86 -22.68 3.01 22.97
N GLY A 87 -21.61 3.45 23.63
CA GLY A 87 -20.87 2.65 24.62
C GLY A 87 -19.78 1.73 24.04
N ASP A 88 -19.64 1.68 22.72
CA ASP A 88 -18.52 1.04 22.02
C ASP A 88 -17.32 1.99 21.99
N ASP A 89 -16.13 1.50 22.32
CA ASP A 89 -14.87 2.26 22.34
C ASP A 89 -13.91 1.90 21.20
N GLY A 90 -14.36 1.04 20.28
CA GLY A 90 -13.60 0.59 19.12
C GLY A 90 -12.50 -0.42 19.47
N SER A 91 -12.48 -0.99 20.67
CA SER A 91 -11.48 -1.98 21.08
C SER A 91 -11.47 -3.27 20.24
N ASP A 92 -12.57 -3.56 19.55
CA ASP A 92 -12.66 -4.69 18.62
C ASP A 92 -12.37 -4.30 17.16
N VAL A 93 -12.08 -3.02 16.87
CA VAL A 93 -11.75 -2.53 15.53
C VAL A 93 -10.25 -2.68 15.27
N ILE A 94 -9.93 -3.26 14.11
CA ILE A 94 -8.58 -3.35 13.56
C ILE A 94 -8.57 -2.57 12.24
N ILE A 95 -7.64 -1.63 12.06
CA ILE A 95 -7.45 -0.91 10.81
C ILE A 95 -6.06 -1.20 10.24
N THR A 96 -6.00 -1.74 9.02
CA THR A 96 -4.73 -1.88 8.28
C THR A 96 -4.55 -0.73 7.31
N ILE A 97 -3.37 -0.12 7.28
CA ILE A 97 -3.05 1.05 6.46
C ILE A 97 -1.79 0.77 5.64
N THR A 98 -1.89 0.90 4.31
CA THR A 98 -0.72 1.00 3.41
C THR A 98 -0.90 2.18 2.46
N ALA A 99 -0.34 3.33 2.84
CA ALA A 99 -0.47 4.61 2.13
C ALA A 99 0.83 5.45 2.19
N GLY A 100 0.88 6.57 1.48
CA GLY A 100 2.03 7.49 1.47
C GLY A 100 3.00 7.29 0.30
N GLY A 101 3.03 6.10 -0.31
CA GLY A 101 3.89 5.83 -1.48
C GLY A 101 3.54 6.70 -2.70
N ASN A 102 2.26 7.02 -2.92
CA ASN A 102 1.87 7.91 -4.03
C ASN A 102 2.16 9.38 -3.75
N ASP A 103 2.13 9.81 -2.49
CA ASP A 103 2.52 11.16 -2.10
C ASP A 103 3.99 11.44 -2.50
N LEU A 104 4.85 10.41 -2.38
CA LEU A 104 6.24 10.42 -2.84
C LEU A 104 6.41 10.01 -4.33
N PHE A 105 5.31 9.80 -5.06
CA PHE A 105 5.28 9.32 -6.45
C PHE A 105 6.15 8.08 -6.69
N TYR A 106 6.19 7.17 -5.72
CA TYR A 106 7.17 6.07 -5.69
C TYR A 106 7.02 5.14 -6.90
N ILE A 107 5.87 4.49 -7.05
CA ILE A 107 5.63 3.57 -8.18
C ILE A 107 5.36 4.34 -9.49
N GLY A 108 4.73 5.51 -9.40
CA GLY A 108 4.50 6.39 -10.55
C GLY A 108 5.82 6.77 -11.24
N SER A 109 6.86 7.10 -10.48
CA SER A 109 8.18 7.41 -11.03
C SER A 109 8.90 6.19 -11.60
N MET A 110 8.76 5.00 -11.01
CA MET A 110 9.27 3.75 -11.61
C MET A 110 8.66 3.48 -12.98
N PHE A 111 7.34 3.66 -13.10
CA PHE A 111 6.65 3.56 -14.38
C PHE A 111 7.13 4.61 -15.37
N ALA A 112 7.19 5.88 -14.95
CA ALA A 112 7.68 6.99 -15.75
C ALA A 112 9.02 6.68 -16.39
N TYR A 113 9.96 6.24 -15.55
CA TYR A 113 11.33 5.99 -15.94
C TYR A 113 11.41 4.78 -16.89
N THR A 114 10.67 3.70 -16.59
CA THR A 114 10.59 2.53 -17.46
C THR A 114 10.03 2.86 -18.83
N LEU A 115 9.01 3.72 -18.91
CA LEU A 115 8.45 4.17 -20.18
C LEU A 115 9.42 5.06 -20.95
N LYS A 116 10.13 5.99 -20.28
CA LYS A 116 11.11 6.88 -20.91
C LYS A 116 12.31 6.12 -21.50
N HIS A 117 12.69 4.97 -20.91
CA HIS A 117 13.93 4.25 -21.24
C HIS A 117 13.74 2.99 -22.11
N THR A 118 12.50 2.62 -22.45
CA THR A 118 12.23 1.48 -23.34
C THR A 118 11.72 1.95 -24.71
N LEU A 119 12.11 1.27 -25.80
CA LEU A 119 11.64 1.62 -27.15
C LEU A 119 10.11 1.55 -27.23
N TRP A 120 9.51 0.51 -26.63
CA TRP A 120 8.06 0.40 -26.50
C TRP A 120 7.45 1.48 -25.61
N GLY A 121 8.06 1.79 -24.46
CA GLY A 121 7.56 2.85 -23.59
C GLY A 121 7.54 4.22 -24.26
N LYS A 122 8.50 4.50 -25.16
CA LYS A 122 8.49 5.68 -26.02
C LYS A 122 7.33 5.66 -27.02
N VAL A 123 7.01 4.50 -27.60
CA VAL A 123 5.85 4.33 -28.49
C VAL A 123 4.54 4.51 -27.71
N VAL A 124 4.38 3.87 -26.55
CA VAL A 124 3.20 4.00 -25.67
C VAL A 124 2.99 5.44 -25.22
N SER A 125 4.03 6.08 -24.69
CA SER A 125 3.92 7.47 -24.23
C SER A 125 3.62 8.43 -25.39
N TYR A 126 4.12 8.15 -26.60
CA TYR A 126 3.81 8.95 -27.77
C TYR A 126 2.34 8.82 -28.19
N PHE A 127 1.81 7.59 -28.28
CA PHE A 127 0.48 7.32 -28.85
C PHE A 127 -0.67 7.31 -27.83
N LEU A 128 -0.40 6.94 -26.58
CA LEU A 128 -1.44 6.62 -25.59
C LEU A 128 -1.50 7.61 -24.42
N MET A 129 -0.50 8.46 -24.22
CA MET A 129 -0.47 9.41 -23.09
C MET A 129 -0.87 10.82 -23.49
N ARG A 130 -1.79 11.40 -22.72
CA ARG A 130 -2.21 12.81 -22.78
C ARG A 130 -1.11 13.73 -22.26
N LYS A 131 -1.16 15.02 -22.64
CA LYS A 131 -0.15 16.02 -22.25
C LYS A 131 -0.01 16.18 -20.72
N GLN A 132 -1.12 16.12 -19.98
CA GLN A 132 -1.12 16.16 -18.51
C GLN A 132 -0.47 14.93 -17.88
N GLU A 133 -0.65 13.75 -18.47
CA GLU A 133 0.04 12.53 -18.01
C GLU A 133 1.56 12.68 -18.21
N LYS A 134 1.98 13.34 -19.30
CA LYS A 134 3.39 13.68 -19.57
C LYS A 134 3.98 14.67 -18.55
N GLU A 135 3.24 15.70 -18.14
CA GLU A 135 3.72 16.70 -17.16
C GLU A 135 3.87 16.12 -15.74
N VAL A 136 3.00 15.18 -15.33
CA VAL A 136 3.15 14.45 -14.06
C VAL A 136 4.42 13.60 -14.03
N PHE A 137 4.93 13.15 -15.19
CA PHE A 137 6.20 12.43 -15.29
C PHE A 137 7.45 13.30 -15.16
N ASP A 138 7.31 14.62 -15.18
CA ASP A 138 8.42 15.57 -15.08
C ASP A 138 8.51 16.23 -13.69
N HIS A 139 7.46 16.11 -12.85
CA HIS A 139 7.44 16.58 -11.46
C HIS A 139 7.16 15.41 -10.50
N PRO A 140 8.21 14.67 -10.09
CA PRO A 140 8.07 13.33 -9.53
C PRO A 140 7.76 13.31 -8.03
N THR A 141 7.23 14.38 -7.42
CA THR A 141 6.83 14.31 -6.01
C THR A 141 5.59 15.17 -5.79
N ILE A 142 4.53 14.54 -5.28
CA ILE A 142 3.25 15.21 -5.01
C ILE A 142 3.33 15.94 -3.66
N ALA A 143 4.12 15.41 -2.71
CA ALA A 143 4.31 16.00 -1.39
C ALA A 143 5.72 15.73 -0.82
N THR A 144 6.24 16.68 -0.04
CA THR A 144 7.51 16.51 0.66
C THR A 144 7.40 15.45 1.78
N PRO A 145 8.52 14.85 2.23
CA PRO A 145 8.48 13.89 3.34
C PRO A 145 7.87 14.46 4.62
N GLN A 146 8.07 15.76 4.86
CA GLN A 146 7.45 16.47 5.98
C GLN A 146 5.94 16.54 5.83
N GLN A 147 5.41 16.87 4.65
CA GLN A 147 3.97 16.85 4.39
C GLN A 147 3.38 15.44 4.53
N VAL A 148 4.09 14.41 4.11
CA VAL A 148 3.67 13.01 4.31
C VAL A 148 3.60 12.67 5.80
N SER A 149 4.62 13.06 6.57
CA SER A 149 4.63 12.90 8.02
C SER A 149 3.45 13.61 8.70
N GLU A 150 3.16 14.85 8.32
CA GLU A 150 2.04 15.63 8.86
C GLU A 150 0.68 14.99 8.52
N ARG A 151 0.52 14.51 7.29
CA ARG A 151 -0.70 13.82 6.86
C ARG A 151 -0.91 12.50 7.61
N PHE A 152 0.15 11.74 7.90
CA PHE A 152 0.04 10.56 8.75
C PHE A 152 -0.42 10.91 10.17
N THR A 153 0.10 11.99 10.75
CA THR A 153 -0.38 12.48 12.05
C THR A 153 -1.88 12.78 11.99
N VAL A 154 -2.34 13.55 11.00
CA VAL A 154 -3.77 13.87 10.83
C VAL A 154 -4.63 12.62 10.61
N LEU A 155 -4.16 11.67 9.79
CA LEU A 155 -4.84 10.40 9.54
C LEU A 155 -5.06 9.61 10.85
N LEU A 156 -3.99 9.44 11.62
CA LEU A 156 -4.02 8.66 12.85
C LEU A 156 -4.82 9.34 13.96
N ASP A 157 -4.70 10.67 14.09
CA ASP A 157 -5.48 11.45 15.06
C ASP A 157 -6.99 11.31 14.80
N ARG A 158 -7.43 11.39 13.54
CA ARG A 158 -8.85 11.21 13.18
C ARG A 158 -9.34 9.79 13.41
N ILE A 159 -8.49 8.79 13.20
CA ILE A 159 -8.82 7.39 13.48
C ILE A 159 -8.97 7.18 15.00
N GLU A 160 -8.04 7.69 15.81
CA GLU A 160 -8.09 7.55 17.27
C GLU A 160 -9.22 8.39 17.89
N GLU A 161 -9.57 9.53 17.31
CA GLU A 161 -10.77 10.30 17.71
C GLU A 161 -12.05 9.50 17.48
N LYS A 162 -12.17 8.86 16.32
CA LYS A 162 -13.35 8.06 15.96
C LYS A 162 -13.41 6.73 16.71
N TYR A 163 -12.26 6.13 16.97
CA TYR A 163 -12.12 4.81 17.59
C TYR A 163 -11.04 4.83 18.68
N PRO A 164 -11.35 5.26 19.92
CA PRO A 164 -10.35 5.50 20.95
C PRO A 164 -9.46 4.32 21.36
N LYS A 165 -9.92 3.08 21.16
CA LYS A 165 -9.15 1.85 21.46
C LYS A 165 -8.87 0.96 20.25
N VAL A 166 -9.05 1.48 19.03
CA VAL A 166 -8.74 0.77 17.78
C VAL A 166 -7.33 0.21 17.79
N THR A 167 -7.10 -0.94 17.16
CA THR A 167 -5.74 -1.39 16.83
C THR A 167 -5.41 -0.99 15.39
N VAL A 168 -4.41 -0.13 15.19
CA VAL A 168 -3.95 0.27 13.85
C VAL A 168 -2.67 -0.46 13.47
N TYR A 169 -2.68 -1.11 12.32
CA TYR A 169 -1.51 -1.68 11.69
C TYR A 169 -1.07 -0.83 10.50
N LEU A 170 0.06 -0.14 10.65
CA LEU A 170 0.78 0.46 9.53
C LEU A 170 1.55 -0.66 8.83
N VAL A 171 0.98 -1.22 7.76
CA VAL A 171 1.54 -2.34 7.02
C VAL A 171 2.53 -1.80 5.99
N GLU A 172 3.81 -2.03 6.23
CA GLU A 172 4.90 -1.47 5.41
C GLU A 172 4.77 -1.81 3.92
N TYR A 173 5.36 -0.97 3.09
CA TYR A 173 5.55 -1.31 1.68
C TYR A 173 6.54 -2.47 1.54
N PHE A 174 6.26 -3.36 0.59
CA PHE A 174 7.27 -4.29 0.09
C PHE A 174 8.40 -3.50 -0.56
N ALA A 175 9.63 -3.92 -0.32
CA ALA A 175 10.76 -3.45 -1.11
C ALA A 175 10.65 -4.04 -2.52
N ILE A 176 10.54 -3.16 -3.51
CA ILE A 176 10.57 -3.57 -4.92
C ILE A 176 11.99 -3.96 -5.33
N MET A 177 12.99 -3.26 -4.78
CA MET A 177 14.40 -3.44 -5.09
C MET A 177 15.17 -3.97 -3.88
N GLY A 178 16.13 -4.84 -4.15
CA GLY A 178 16.98 -5.49 -3.15
C GLY A 178 18.44 -5.53 -3.59
N PRO A 179 19.34 -6.06 -2.73
CA PRO A 179 20.76 -6.15 -3.05
C PRO A 179 21.05 -7.01 -4.28
N ASP A 180 20.18 -7.98 -4.59
CA ASP A 180 20.33 -8.89 -5.72
C ASP A 180 19.68 -8.38 -7.02
N THR A 181 18.97 -7.25 -6.99
CA THR A 181 18.37 -6.66 -8.19
C THR A 181 19.46 -6.18 -9.15
N LYS A 182 19.51 -6.73 -10.36
CA LYS A 182 20.53 -6.40 -11.36
C LYS A 182 20.06 -5.30 -12.32
N PRO A 183 20.69 -4.11 -12.32
CA PRO A 183 20.42 -3.06 -13.30
C PRO A 183 20.64 -3.54 -14.73
N GLY A 184 19.84 -3.03 -15.66
CA GLY A 184 19.85 -3.41 -17.08
C GLY A 184 19.42 -4.85 -17.39
N LYS A 185 19.16 -5.69 -16.38
CA LYS A 185 18.73 -7.09 -16.55
C LYS A 185 17.36 -7.34 -15.94
N ASP A 186 17.24 -7.17 -14.62
CA ASP A 186 15.97 -7.40 -13.92
C ASP A 186 15.07 -6.16 -13.99
N VAL A 187 15.69 -4.99 -14.21
CA VAL A 187 15.05 -3.70 -14.42
C VAL A 187 15.79 -2.95 -15.53
N VAL A 188 15.09 -2.04 -16.22
CA VAL A 188 15.67 -1.27 -17.35
C VAL A 188 16.53 -0.09 -16.90
N TRP A 189 16.66 0.12 -15.58
CA TRP A 189 17.34 1.26 -14.98
C TRP A 189 18.82 0.98 -14.73
N ASP A 190 19.59 2.05 -14.53
CA ASP A 190 20.96 1.97 -14.06
C ASP A 190 21.06 1.80 -12.53
N GLN A 191 22.28 1.58 -12.03
CA GLN A 191 22.53 1.38 -10.60
C GLN A 191 22.12 2.60 -9.76
N GLU A 192 22.36 3.82 -10.25
CA GLU A 192 22.04 5.05 -9.51
C GLU A 192 20.53 5.15 -9.28
N GLN A 193 19.74 4.87 -10.31
CA GLN A 193 18.29 4.91 -10.24
C GLN A 193 17.72 3.80 -9.36
N VAL A 194 18.29 2.58 -9.37
CA VAL A 194 17.94 1.52 -8.42
C VAL A 194 18.19 1.98 -6.98
N GLN A 195 19.34 2.60 -6.70
CA GLN A 195 19.66 3.12 -5.37
C GLN A 195 18.67 4.22 -4.93
N LYS A 196 18.28 5.14 -5.82
CA LYS A 196 17.26 6.16 -5.51
C LYS A 196 15.94 5.53 -5.07
N TYR A 197 15.48 4.48 -5.73
CA TYR A 197 14.25 3.80 -5.35
C TYR A 197 14.37 3.04 -4.02
N MET A 198 15.52 2.42 -3.75
CA MET A 198 15.80 1.83 -2.44
C MET A 198 15.77 2.90 -1.33
N GLN A 199 16.29 4.11 -1.59
CA GLN A 199 16.22 5.22 -0.66
C GLN A 199 14.78 5.70 -0.42
N THR A 200 13.94 5.77 -1.46
CA THR A 200 12.50 6.09 -1.29
C THR A 200 11.78 5.02 -0.45
N ALA A 201 12.07 3.73 -0.66
CA ALA A 201 11.52 2.64 0.15
C ALA A 201 11.94 2.73 1.62
N TRP A 202 13.20 3.12 1.87
CA TRP A 202 13.72 3.34 3.22
C TRP A 202 13.06 4.55 3.88
N LEU A 203 12.91 5.66 3.17
CA LEU A 203 12.21 6.85 3.66
C LEU A 203 10.76 6.54 4.06
N LEU A 204 10.04 5.69 3.30
CA LEU A 204 8.70 5.26 3.68
C LEU A 204 8.69 4.49 5.01
N GLN A 205 9.67 3.62 5.26
CA GLN A 205 9.80 2.92 6.56
C GLN A 205 10.04 3.91 7.70
N GLU A 206 10.92 4.90 7.50
CA GLU A 206 11.16 5.94 8.51
C GLU A 206 9.89 6.74 8.82
N LEU A 207 9.10 7.08 7.79
CA LEU A 207 7.84 7.80 7.95
C LEU A 207 6.80 6.95 8.71
N TYR A 208 6.76 5.63 8.50
CA TYR A 208 5.88 4.72 9.23
C TYR A 208 6.29 4.62 10.70
N ALA A 209 7.59 4.45 10.98
CA ALA A 209 8.12 4.43 12.32
C ALA A 209 7.85 5.75 13.06
N LYS A 210 8.07 6.89 12.38
CA LYS A 210 7.78 8.22 12.93
C LYS A 210 6.29 8.41 13.22
N ALA A 211 5.40 7.93 12.34
CA ALA A 211 3.95 8.04 12.51
C ALA A 211 3.43 7.22 13.70
N ALA A 212 4.00 6.04 13.94
CA ALA A 212 3.64 5.17 15.07
C ALA A 212 4.25 5.62 16.40
N ASN A 213 5.36 6.36 16.38
CA ASN A 213 6.10 6.74 17.58
C ASN A 213 5.23 7.50 18.58
N GLY A 214 5.21 7.04 19.83
CA GLY A 214 4.42 7.65 20.92
C GLY A 214 2.93 7.32 20.92
N ARG A 215 2.42 6.55 19.93
CA ARG A 215 1.02 6.12 19.88
C ARG A 215 0.86 4.71 20.43
N ARG A 216 -0.02 4.55 21.42
CA ARG A 216 -0.21 3.29 22.14
C ARG A 216 -0.77 2.17 21.26
N HIS A 217 -1.62 2.54 20.31
CA HIS A 217 -2.45 1.59 19.56
C HIS A 217 -2.05 1.46 18.08
N VAL A 218 -0.96 2.12 17.68
CA VAL A 218 -0.46 2.10 16.30
C VAL A 218 0.82 1.28 16.25
N HIS A 219 0.82 0.28 15.37
CA HIS A 219 1.91 -0.68 15.26
C HIS A 219 2.40 -0.79 13.82
N VAL A 220 3.72 -0.75 13.61
CA VAL A 220 4.32 -0.99 12.29
C VAL A 220 4.51 -2.48 12.08
N VAL A 221 3.98 -3.00 10.98
CA VAL A 221 4.10 -4.42 10.60
C VAL A 221 5.26 -4.58 9.64
N PRO A 222 6.32 -5.31 10.03
CA PRO A 222 7.60 -5.30 9.32
C PRO A 222 7.56 -6.20 8.08
N LEU A 223 7.48 -5.59 6.90
CA LEU A 223 7.50 -6.30 5.61
C LEU A 223 8.72 -5.93 4.76
N ALA A 224 9.24 -4.72 4.96
CA ALA A 224 10.19 -4.13 4.04
C ALA A 224 11.56 -4.83 4.06
N GLU A 225 12.03 -5.25 5.23
CA GLU A 225 13.35 -5.87 5.36
C GLU A 225 13.40 -7.26 4.73
N GLU A 226 12.43 -8.14 5.03
CA GLU A 226 12.37 -9.48 4.45
C GLU A 226 12.15 -9.43 2.94
N SER A 227 11.23 -8.57 2.49
CA SER A 227 11.00 -8.40 1.05
C SER A 227 12.26 -7.89 0.34
N LYS A 228 13.00 -6.94 0.93
CA LYS A 228 14.26 -6.43 0.37
C LYS A 228 15.32 -7.51 0.23
N LEU A 229 15.51 -8.32 1.26
CA LEU A 229 16.63 -9.27 1.33
C LEU A 229 16.38 -10.54 0.51
N LYS A 230 15.14 -10.98 0.37
CA LYS A 230 14.83 -12.31 -0.19
C LYS A 230 13.85 -12.30 -1.36
N HIS A 231 13.01 -11.27 -1.49
CA HIS A 231 11.82 -11.33 -2.34
C HIS A 231 11.63 -10.11 -3.26
N ALA A 232 12.67 -9.29 -3.43
CA ALA A 232 12.68 -8.17 -4.35
C ALA A 232 12.72 -8.63 -5.82
N VAL A 233 12.55 -7.70 -6.77
CA VAL A 233 12.72 -7.98 -8.20
C VAL A 233 14.13 -8.53 -8.46
N GLY A 234 14.21 -9.60 -9.25
CA GLY A 234 15.47 -10.31 -9.56
C GLY A 234 15.84 -11.43 -8.57
N SER A 235 15.12 -11.55 -7.44
CA SER A 235 15.28 -12.70 -6.53
C SER A 235 14.71 -14.00 -7.10
N ASN A 236 15.04 -15.13 -6.47
CA ASN A 236 14.55 -16.45 -6.88
C ASN A 236 13.06 -16.68 -6.58
N ASP A 237 12.50 -15.97 -5.60
CA ASP A 237 11.09 -16.07 -5.22
C ASP A 237 10.52 -14.66 -4.95
N PRO A 238 10.32 -13.85 -6.00
CA PRO A 238 9.90 -12.46 -5.81
C PRO A 238 8.46 -12.40 -5.29
N TRP A 239 8.23 -11.57 -4.29
CA TRP A 239 6.90 -11.22 -3.77
C TRP A 239 6.27 -10.04 -4.51
N VAL A 240 7.05 -9.42 -5.39
CA VAL A 240 6.67 -8.28 -6.21
C VAL A 240 6.77 -8.65 -7.69
N SER A 241 6.05 -7.93 -8.52
CA SER A 241 6.12 -8.05 -9.97
C SER A 241 7.21 -7.16 -10.57
N ASP A 242 7.67 -7.53 -11.75
CA ASP A 242 8.58 -6.72 -12.56
C ASP A 242 7.82 -5.61 -13.34
N GLY A 243 8.57 -4.82 -14.10
CA GLY A 243 8.05 -3.81 -15.02
C GLY A 243 7.64 -4.34 -16.40
N SER A 244 7.40 -5.64 -16.56
CA SER A 244 7.06 -6.22 -17.87
C SER A 244 5.76 -5.64 -18.43
N MET A 245 5.59 -5.72 -19.76
CA MET A 245 4.37 -5.25 -20.42
C MET A 245 3.11 -5.93 -19.89
N PHE A 246 3.20 -7.23 -19.62
CA PHE A 246 2.08 -7.98 -19.05
C PHE A 246 1.61 -7.37 -17.73
N ASN A 247 2.55 -7.12 -16.82
CA ASN A 247 2.26 -6.51 -15.52
C ASN A 247 1.84 -5.04 -15.64
N PHE A 248 2.34 -4.31 -16.64
CA PHE A 248 1.87 -2.96 -16.93
C PHE A 248 0.38 -2.94 -17.30
N PHE A 249 -0.05 -3.79 -18.24
CA PHE A 249 -1.45 -3.85 -18.67
C PHE A 249 -2.41 -4.41 -17.61
N SER A 250 -1.92 -5.25 -16.70
CA SER A 250 -2.70 -5.71 -15.55
C SER A 250 -2.75 -4.70 -14.39
N HIS A 251 -2.11 -3.52 -14.53
CA HIS A 251 -1.93 -2.52 -13.48
C HIS A 251 -1.17 -3.06 -12.25
N ALA A 252 -0.40 -4.13 -12.44
CA ALA A 252 0.32 -4.82 -11.37
C ALA A 252 1.82 -4.58 -11.40
N ALA A 253 2.40 -3.90 -12.39
CA ALA A 253 3.87 -3.75 -12.47
C ALA A 253 4.43 -2.97 -11.28
N TYR A 254 5.55 -3.45 -10.73
CA TYR A 254 6.14 -2.95 -9.49
C TYR A 254 5.17 -2.94 -8.28
N HIS A 255 4.26 -3.92 -8.22
CA HIS A 255 3.35 -4.13 -7.10
C HIS A 255 3.58 -5.51 -6.46
N PRO A 256 3.10 -5.74 -5.23
CA PRO A 256 3.08 -7.08 -4.67
C PRO A 256 2.24 -8.01 -5.55
N ASN A 257 2.76 -9.20 -5.80
CA ASN A 257 2.02 -10.27 -6.47
C ASN A 257 1.22 -11.07 -5.43
N GLN A 258 0.48 -12.10 -5.87
CA GLN A 258 -0.35 -12.89 -4.97
C GLN A 258 0.45 -13.58 -3.85
N LYS A 259 1.67 -14.07 -4.12
CA LYS A 259 2.54 -14.65 -3.09
C LYS A 259 2.92 -13.61 -2.05
N GLY A 260 3.29 -12.41 -2.51
CA GLY A 260 3.56 -11.28 -1.61
C GLY A 260 2.36 -10.94 -0.73
N MET A 261 1.17 -10.82 -1.30
CA MET A 261 -0.05 -10.55 -0.54
C MET A 261 -0.37 -11.62 0.52
N GLN A 262 -0.13 -12.89 0.20
CA GLN A 262 -0.24 -13.98 1.17
C GLN A 262 0.80 -13.85 2.28
N ALA A 263 2.06 -13.61 1.92
CA ALA A 263 3.14 -13.45 2.90
C ALA A 263 2.91 -12.24 3.84
N ALA A 264 2.42 -11.11 3.32
CA ALA A 264 2.05 -9.97 4.16
C ALA A 264 0.94 -10.30 5.15
N ALA A 265 -0.08 -11.05 4.71
CA ALA A 265 -1.16 -11.47 5.60
C ALA A 265 -0.67 -12.43 6.69
N ASP A 266 0.28 -13.30 6.35
CA ASP A 266 0.89 -14.26 7.28
C ASP A 266 1.75 -13.54 8.33
N ILE A 267 2.62 -12.63 7.89
CA ILE A 267 3.44 -11.80 8.79
C ILE A 267 2.54 -10.93 9.68
N LEU A 268 1.51 -10.32 9.11
CA LEU A 268 0.52 -9.52 9.85
C LEU A 268 -0.22 -10.37 10.90
N PHE A 269 -0.62 -11.59 10.54
CA PHE A 269 -1.30 -12.50 11.47
C PHE A 269 -0.40 -12.96 12.62
N ASP A 270 0.86 -13.28 12.32
CA ASP A 270 1.85 -13.62 13.35
C ASP A 270 2.14 -12.43 14.26
N PHE A 271 2.26 -11.23 13.69
CA PHE A 271 2.43 -9.99 14.44
C PHE A 271 1.24 -9.73 15.37
N HIS A 272 0.01 -9.83 14.85
CA HIS A 272 -1.23 -9.68 15.61
C HIS A 272 -1.27 -10.68 16.77
N THR A 273 -1.03 -11.97 16.50
CA THR A 273 -1.07 -13.02 17.52
C THR A 273 -0.08 -12.72 18.65
N LYS A 274 1.18 -12.36 18.34
CA LYS A 274 2.19 -12.01 19.35
C LYS A 274 1.80 -10.79 20.19
N LEU A 275 1.27 -9.76 19.54
CA LEU A 275 0.83 -8.54 20.22
C LEU A 275 -0.28 -8.83 21.25
N HIS A 276 -1.20 -9.74 20.93
CA HIS A 276 -2.34 -10.06 21.80
C HIS A 276 -2.02 -11.15 22.83
N SER A 277 -1.15 -12.12 22.55
CA SER A 277 -0.67 -13.06 23.56
C SER A 277 0.13 -12.38 24.68
N THR A 278 0.86 -11.31 24.37
CA THR A 278 1.64 -10.55 25.37
C THR A 278 0.72 -9.77 26.33
N LYS A 279 -0.47 -9.35 25.87
CA LYS A 279 -1.45 -8.63 26.71
C LYS A 279 -2.16 -9.52 27.73
N GLU A 280 -2.25 -10.83 27.50
CA GLU A 280 -2.86 -11.78 28.47
C GLU A 280 -1.90 -12.12 29.63
N LEU A 281 -0.61 -11.77 29.52
CA LEU A 281 0.43 -12.05 30.49
C LEU A 281 0.84 -10.83 31.34
N SER A 282 0.26 -9.65 31.09
CA SER A 282 0.55 -8.37 31.77
C SER A 282 -0.64 -7.84 32.55
#